data_AF-N1Q9J6-F1
#
_entry.id   AF-N1Q9J6-F1
#
_cell.length_a   1.000
_cell.length_b   1.000
_cell.length_c   1.000
_cell.angle_alpha   90.00
_cell.angle_beta   90.00
_cell.angle_gamma   90.00
#
_symmetry.space_group_name_H-M   'P 1'
#
loop_
_entity.id
_entity.type
_entity.pdbx_description
1 polymer ?
#
loop_
_entity_poly.entity_id
_entity_poly.type
_entity_poly.pdbx_seq_one_letter_code
_entity_poly.pdbx_strand_id
1 'polypeptide(L)'
;MSTITSILSVGALTRDDAHQGWRHYYWIMFAVRGVTILGLLFGYRPPKRHARCETLRIWDKIRQLDLVGFFLLTTGLSLFLVGMGLGGVLYAWDDAPVLGTLVTGIVTLLAFALHEWKGTTHGILHHDLFRGPPEYVRTYVGCILLIFIEGIMLFAFVIFYPQLQVYFLPFCDTRSD
;
A
#
# COMPACT_ATOMS: atom_id res chain seq x y z
N MET A 1 0.68 -2.05 -14.32
CA MET A 1 -0.05 -2.29 -15.58
C MET A 1 -1.56 -2.32 -15.37
N SER A 2 -2.11 -3.14 -14.46
CA SER A 2 -3.56 -3.18 -14.18
C SER A 2 -4.14 -1.86 -13.62
N THR A 3 -3.34 -1.13 -12.84
CA THR A 3 -3.73 0.19 -12.31
C THR A 3 -4.03 1.18 -13.42
N ILE A 4 -3.16 1.32 -14.43
CA ILE A 4 -3.32 2.26 -15.55
C ILE A 4 -4.60 1.95 -16.35
N THR A 5 -4.89 0.67 -16.61
CA THR A 5 -6.13 0.27 -17.31
C THR A 5 -7.37 0.65 -16.52
N SER A 6 -7.36 0.40 -15.20
CA SER A 6 -8.50 0.76 -14.34
C SER A 6 -8.77 2.26 -14.27
N ILE A 7 -7.72 3.07 -14.45
CA ILE A 7 -7.80 4.52 -14.46
C ILE A 7 -8.45 5.01 -15.77
N LEU A 8 -8.01 4.48 -16.93
CA LEU A 8 -8.60 4.84 -18.22
C LEU A 8 -10.08 4.44 -18.30
N SER A 9 -10.45 3.29 -17.76
CA SER A 9 -11.84 2.84 -17.72
C SER A 9 -12.74 3.76 -16.90
N VAL A 10 -12.26 4.35 -15.80
CA VAL A 10 -13.08 5.27 -14.99
C VAL A 10 -13.34 6.59 -15.73
N GLY A 11 -12.31 7.12 -16.41
CA GLY A 11 -12.43 8.36 -17.16
C GLY A 11 -13.40 8.24 -18.34
N ALA A 12 -13.35 7.12 -19.06
CA ALA A 12 -14.27 6.86 -20.18
C ALA A 12 -15.73 6.67 -19.71
N LEU A 13 -15.96 5.86 -18.66
CA LEU A 13 -17.32 5.56 -18.18
C LEU A 13 -18.00 6.76 -17.52
N THR A 14 -17.22 7.65 -16.89
CA THR A 14 -17.75 8.89 -16.28
C THR A 14 -18.04 9.96 -17.34
N ARG A 15 -17.37 9.89 -18.51
CA ARG A 15 -17.66 10.76 -19.67
C ARG A 15 -18.99 10.41 -20.32
N ASP A 16 -19.27 9.12 -20.51
CA ASP A 16 -20.49 8.68 -21.19
C ASP A 16 -21.75 8.96 -20.33
N ASP A 17 -21.66 8.76 -19.01
CA ASP A 17 -22.78 8.98 -18.09
C ASP A 17 -22.34 9.67 -16.78
N ALA A 18 -22.52 11.00 -16.69
CA ALA A 18 -22.11 11.79 -15.53
C ALA A 18 -22.79 11.39 -14.20
N HIS A 19 -24.00 10.84 -14.26
CA HIS A 19 -24.77 10.49 -13.05
C HIS A 19 -24.63 9.02 -12.61
N GLN A 20 -24.38 8.09 -13.55
CA GLN A 20 -24.36 6.65 -13.28
C GLN A 20 -23.03 5.95 -13.59
N GLY A 21 -22.12 6.60 -14.32
CA GLY A 21 -20.83 6.04 -14.74
C GLY A 21 -19.97 5.53 -13.58
N TRP A 22 -20.00 6.22 -12.43
CA TRP A 22 -19.29 5.78 -11.22
C TRP A 22 -19.79 4.44 -10.68
N ARG A 23 -21.10 4.16 -10.75
CA ARG A 23 -21.70 2.89 -10.27
C ARG A 23 -21.30 1.74 -11.19
N HIS A 24 -21.40 1.96 -12.50
CA HIS A 24 -21.04 0.97 -13.50
C HIS A 24 -19.56 0.58 -13.38
N TYR A 25 -18.69 1.55 -13.13
CA TYR A 25 -17.28 1.29 -12.85
C TYR A 25 -17.08 0.35 -11.64
N TYR A 26 -17.74 0.62 -10.50
CA TYR A 26 -17.63 -0.23 -9.33
C TYR A 26 -18.13 -1.66 -9.58
N TRP A 27 -19.23 -1.81 -10.31
CA TRP A 27 -19.76 -3.13 -10.69
C TRP A 27 -18.79 -3.91 -11.58
N ILE A 28 -18.18 -3.26 -12.58
CA ILE A 28 -17.18 -3.87 -13.46
C ILE A 28 -15.94 -4.29 -12.65
N MET A 29 -15.44 -3.42 -11.78
CA MET A 29 -14.30 -3.72 -10.92
C MET A 29 -14.58 -4.89 -9.98
N PHE A 30 -15.78 -4.92 -9.40
CA PHE A 30 -16.22 -6.04 -8.56
C PHE A 30 -16.29 -7.35 -9.35
N ALA A 31 -16.85 -7.32 -10.57
CA ALA A 31 -16.94 -8.49 -11.43
C ALA A 31 -15.56 -9.03 -11.83
N VAL A 32 -14.63 -8.18 -12.28
CA VAL A 32 -13.26 -8.58 -12.65
C VAL A 32 -12.52 -9.19 -11.46
N ARG A 33 -12.64 -8.58 -10.27
CA ARG A 33 -12.06 -9.12 -9.04
C ARG A 33 -12.71 -10.44 -8.64
N GLY A 34 -14.02 -10.55 -8.76
CA GLY A 34 -14.78 -11.77 -8.52
C GLY A 34 -14.35 -12.93 -9.44
N VAL A 35 -14.19 -12.67 -10.75
CA VAL A 35 -13.69 -13.66 -11.70
C VAL A 35 -12.27 -14.11 -11.35
N THR A 36 -11.42 -13.18 -10.93
CA THR A 36 -10.05 -13.51 -10.49
C THR A 36 -10.07 -14.44 -9.27
N ILE A 37 -10.93 -14.16 -8.28
CA ILE A 37 -11.11 -15.00 -7.09
C ILE A 37 -11.64 -16.38 -7.47
N LEU A 38 -12.66 -16.45 -8.33
CA LEU A 38 -13.23 -17.71 -8.81
C LEU A 38 -12.18 -18.52 -9.59
N GLY A 39 -11.43 -17.88 -10.49
CA GLY A 39 -10.34 -18.50 -11.23
C GLY A 39 -9.26 -19.08 -10.31
N LEU A 40 -8.93 -18.36 -9.23
CA LEU A 40 -8.02 -18.87 -8.21
C LEU A 40 -8.65 -20.06 -7.45
N LEU A 41 -9.91 -19.97 -7.02
CA LEU A 41 -10.56 -21.05 -6.28
C LEU A 41 -10.70 -22.35 -7.09
N PHE A 42 -11.01 -22.25 -8.38
CA PHE A 42 -11.20 -23.42 -9.25
C PHE A 42 -9.91 -23.92 -9.90
N GLY A 43 -9.01 -23.01 -10.29
CA GLY A 43 -7.78 -23.32 -11.01
C GLY A 43 -6.57 -23.57 -10.10
N TYR A 44 -6.52 -22.94 -8.92
CA TYR A 44 -5.42 -23.09 -7.99
C TYR A 44 -5.68 -24.27 -7.06
N ARG A 45 -5.24 -25.45 -7.48
CA ARG A 45 -5.08 -26.62 -6.60
C ARG A 45 -3.64 -26.62 -6.09
N PRO A 46 -3.34 -25.98 -4.94
CA PRO A 46 -1.98 -26.01 -4.43
C PRO A 46 -1.58 -27.47 -4.20
N PRO A 47 -0.45 -27.94 -4.75
CA PRO A 47 0.10 -29.22 -4.33
C PRO A 47 0.29 -29.13 -2.81
N LYS A 48 -0.15 -30.15 -2.08
CA LYS A 48 0.00 -30.24 -0.62
C LYS A 48 1.49 -30.23 -0.31
N ARG A 49 2.05 -29.03 -0.14
CA ARG A 49 3.43 -28.85 0.27
C ARG A 49 3.49 -29.45 1.67
N HIS A 50 4.31 -30.48 1.87
CA HIS A 50 4.61 -31.05 3.17
C HIS A 50 5.31 -30.00 4.04
N ALA A 51 4.57 -28.96 4.41
CA ALA A 51 4.98 -27.98 5.39
C ALA A 51 4.78 -28.68 6.72
N ARG A 52 5.85 -28.74 7.51
CA ARG A 52 5.90 -29.17 8.91
C ARG A 52 4.93 -28.40 9.85
N CYS A 53 4.00 -27.63 9.29
CA CYS A 53 3.02 -26.77 9.94
C CYS A 53 1.56 -27.18 9.67
N GLU A 54 1.28 -28.33 9.06
CA GLU A 54 -0.10 -28.79 8.79
C GLU A 54 -0.83 -29.24 10.07
N THR A 55 -0.09 -29.57 11.15
CA THR A 55 -0.65 -29.99 12.45
C THR A 55 -0.74 -28.85 13.48
N LEU A 56 -0.37 -27.61 13.12
CA LEU A 56 -0.43 -26.49 14.06
C LEU A 56 -1.76 -25.76 13.93
N ARG A 57 -2.46 -25.62 15.07
CA ARG A 57 -3.70 -24.86 15.19
C ARG A 57 -3.44 -23.45 14.66
N ILE A 58 -4.42 -22.83 14.00
CA ILE A 58 -4.30 -21.46 13.45
C ILE A 58 -3.74 -20.47 14.49
N TRP A 59 -4.09 -20.69 15.76
CA TRP A 59 -3.55 -19.94 16.89
C TRP A 59 -2.02 -20.11 17.05
N ASP A 60 -1.48 -21.32 16.98
CA ASP A 60 -0.03 -21.52 17.09
C ASP A 60 0.73 -20.87 15.93
N LYS A 61 0.10 -20.79 14.75
CA LYS A 61 0.63 -20.08 13.59
C LYS A 61 0.61 -18.56 13.77
N ILE A 62 -0.46 -18.02 14.37
CA ILE A 62 -0.55 -16.58 14.70
C ILE A 62 0.44 -16.20 15.80
N ARG A 63 0.66 -17.09 16.77
CA ARG A 63 1.62 -16.87 17.86
C ARG A 63 3.08 -16.87 17.39
N GLN A 64 3.37 -17.49 16.24
CA GLN A 64 4.67 -17.44 15.58
C GLN A 64 4.88 -16.16 14.77
N LEU A 65 3.82 -15.41 14.45
CA LEU A 65 3.92 -14.12 13.77
C LEU A 65 4.28 -13.03 14.79
N ASP A 66 5.24 -12.17 14.44
CA ASP A 66 5.55 -10.99 15.24
C ASP A 66 4.47 -9.91 15.07
N LEU A 67 3.39 -10.08 15.84
CA LEU A 67 2.26 -9.15 15.87
C LEU A 67 2.65 -7.78 16.45
N VAL A 68 3.65 -7.75 17.34
CA VAL A 68 4.11 -6.52 17.99
C VAL A 68 4.88 -5.68 16.97
N GLY A 69 5.84 -6.28 16.26
CA GLY A 69 6.55 -5.64 15.17
C GLY A 69 5.58 -5.10 14.09
N PHE A 70 4.60 -5.91 13.68
CA PHE A 70 3.59 -5.49 12.70
C PHE A 70 2.79 -4.27 13.18
N PHE A 71 2.35 -4.26 14.44
CA PHE A 71 1.57 -3.17 14.99
C PHE A 71 2.39 -1.87 15.11
N LEU A 72 3.64 -1.95 15.59
CA LEU A 72 4.52 -0.80 15.71
C LEU A 72 4.86 -0.20 14.34
N LEU A 73 5.17 -1.05 13.35
CA LEU A 73 5.47 -0.60 11.99
C LEU A 73 4.25 0.07 11.35
N THR A 74 3.08 -0.57 11.40
CA THR A 74 1.85 -0.04 10.80
C THR A 74 1.45 1.29 11.44
N THR A 75 1.47 1.35 12.77
CA THR A 75 1.10 2.56 13.51
C THR A 75 2.11 3.69 13.26
N GLY A 76 3.42 3.42 13.39
CA GLY A 76 4.47 4.40 13.14
C GLY A 76 4.47 4.95 11.71
N LEU A 77 4.31 4.07 10.71
CA LEU A 77 4.22 4.46 9.31
C LEU A 77 2.96 5.29 9.03
N SER A 78 1.81 4.92 9.60
CA SER A 78 0.57 5.67 9.45
C SER A 78 0.65 7.08 10.05
N LEU A 79 1.21 7.22 11.25
CA LEU A 79 1.45 8.51 11.91
C LEU A 79 2.40 9.40 11.10
N PHE A 80 3.46 8.80 10.57
CA PHE A 80 4.42 9.49 9.70
C PHE A 80 3.76 10.01 8.41
N LEU A 81 2.97 9.16 7.74
CA LEU A 81 2.23 9.52 6.52
C LEU A 81 1.18 10.62 6.79
N VAL A 82 0.46 10.53 7.90
CA VAL A 82 -0.53 11.54 8.30
C VAL A 82 0.15 12.87 8.61
N GLY A 83 1.25 12.87 9.37
CA GLY A 83 2.01 14.10 9.64
C GLY A 83 2.51 14.77 8.36
N MET A 84 3.01 13.97 7.41
CA MET A 84 3.43 14.47 6.09
C MET A 84 2.26 15.01 5.26
N GLY A 85 1.08 14.39 5.33
CA GLY A 85 -0.10 14.84 4.60
C GLY A 85 -0.77 16.09 5.17
N LEU A 86 -0.66 16.33 6.47
CA LEU A 86 -1.19 17.53 7.12
C LEU A 86 -0.33 18.78 6.86
N GLY A 87 0.98 18.58 6.71
CA GLY A 87 1.93 19.65 6.40
C GLY A 87 1.67 20.28 5.04
N GLY A 88 1.33 21.57 5.03
CA GLY A 88 1.15 22.35 3.80
C GLY A 88 -0.24 22.31 3.17
N VAL A 89 -1.18 21.50 3.68
CA VAL A 89 -2.59 21.50 3.24
C VAL A 89 -3.49 22.18 4.29
N LEU A 90 -3.48 21.69 5.53
CA LEU A 90 -4.37 22.14 6.61
C LEU A 90 -3.65 23.00 7.66
N TYR A 91 -2.36 22.74 7.90
CA TYR A 91 -1.55 23.41 8.90
C TYR A 91 -0.19 23.81 8.30
N ALA A 92 0.41 24.88 8.83
CA ALA A 92 1.77 25.26 8.46
C ALA A 92 2.75 24.17 8.93
N TRP A 93 3.87 24.02 8.23
CA TRP A 93 4.91 23.05 8.61
C TRP A 93 5.49 23.30 10.01
N ASP A 94 5.38 24.54 10.51
CA ASP A 94 5.81 24.97 11.84
C ASP A 94 4.76 24.73 12.95
N ASP A 95 3.56 24.27 12.61
CA ASP A 95 2.51 24.06 13.60
C ASP A 95 2.79 22.81 14.46
N ALA A 96 2.59 22.96 15.78
CA ALA A 96 2.78 21.92 16.78
C ALA A 96 2.15 20.54 16.45
N PRO A 97 0.92 20.43 15.91
CA PRO A 97 0.34 19.13 15.54
C PRO A 97 1.09 18.43 14.39
N VAL A 98 1.65 19.17 13.43
CA VAL A 98 2.39 18.60 12.29
C VAL A 98 3.73 18.05 12.75
N LEU A 99 4.50 18.87 13.49
CA LEU A 99 5.77 18.45 14.09
C LEU A 99 5.57 17.30 15.09
N GLY A 100 4.52 17.36 15.91
CA GLY A 100 4.22 16.32 16.91
C GLY A 100 3.93 14.95 16.28
N THR A 101 3.08 14.90 15.24
CA THR A 101 2.76 13.64 14.54
C THR A 101 3.94 13.10 13.73
N LEU A 102 4.73 13.98 13.12
CA LEU A 102 5.93 13.58 12.37
C LEU A 102 7.02 13.01 13.28
N VAL A 103 7.35 13.70 14.39
CA VAL A 103 8.37 13.27 15.34
C VAL A 103 7.93 11.98 16.04
N THR A 104 6.68 11.88 16.48
CA THR A 104 6.15 10.64 17.07
C THR A 104 6.18 9.48 16.08
N GLY A 105 5.85 9.69 14.80
CA GLY A 105 6.00 8.69 13.75
C GLY A 105 7.44 8.18 13.62
N ILE A 106 8.41 9.09 13.53
CA ILE A 106 9.85 8.74 13.43
C ILE A 106 10.32 8.00 14.68
N VAL A 107 9.96 8.46 15.88
CA VAL A 107 10.33 7.81 17.13
C VAL A 107 9.77 6.40 17.22
N THR A 108 8.51 6.19 16.81
CA THR A 108 7.89 4.85 16.79
C THR A 108 8.57 3.92 15.78
N LEU A 109 9.00 4.44 14.62
CA LEU A 109 9.76 3.69 13.62
C LEU A 109 11.17 3.31 14.12
N LEU A 110 11.84 4.21 14.83
CA LEU A 110 13.13 3.91 15.47
C LEU A 110 12.96 2.89 16.61
N ALA A 111 11.90 3.02 17.41
CA ALA A 111 11.57 2.03 18.43
C ALA A 111 11.29 0.65 17.83
N PHE A 112 10.62 0.60 16.67
CA PHE A 112 10.46 -0.63 15.89
C PHE A 112 11.80 -1.19 15.42
N ALA A 113 12.67 -0.37 14.82
CA ALA A 113 13.99 -0.82 14.36
C ALA A 113 14.86 -1.37 15.52
N LEU A 114 14.79 -0.75 16.69
CA LEU A 114 15.47 -1.22 17.90
C LEU A 114 14.84 -2.51 18.47
N HIS A 115 13.51 -2.62 18.43
CA HIS A 115 12.79 -3.83 18.84
C HIS A 115 13.18 -5.02 17.96
N GLU A 116 13.18 -4.81 16.64
CA GLU A 116 13.58 -5.82 15.68
C GLU A 116 15.05 -6.20 15.87
N TRP A 117 15.96 -5.24 16.10
CA TRP A 117 17.38 -5.53 16.30
C TRP A 117 17.65 -6.36 17.57
N LYS A 118 16.86 -6.18 18.63
CA LYS A 118 17.13 -6.76 19.95
C LYS A 118 16.28 -8.00 20.29
N GLY A 119 15.14 -8.21 19.62
CA GLY A 119 14.01 -8.90 20.24
C GLY A 119 13.61 -10.29 19.71
N THR A 120 13.75 -10.61 18.42
CA THR A 120 12.90 -11.67 17.84
C THR A 120 13.60 -12.61 16.87
N THR A 121 13.81 -13.85 17.31
CA THR A 121 14.32 -14.97 16.49
C THR A 121 13.39 -15.35 15.33
N HIS A 122 12.13 -14.90 15.33
CA HIS A 122 11.12 -15.14 14.28
C HIS A 122 10.44 -13.80 13.87
N GLY A 123 11.21 -12.71 13.79
CA GLY A 123 10.72 -11.39 13.38
C GLY A 123 10.37 -11.28 11.90
N ILE A 124 9.61 -10.23 11.55
CA ILE A 124 9.25 -9.86 10.16
C ILE A 124 10.50 -9.68 9.31
N LEU A 125 11.58 -9.20 9.92
CA LEU A 125 12.92 -9.23 9.38
C LEU A 125 13.66 -10.43 9.98
N HIS A 126 13.71 -11.54 9.23
CA HIS A 126 14.55 -12.67 9.61
C HIS A 126 16.00 -12.20 9.76
N HIS A 127 16.58 -12.32 10.96
CA HIS A 127 17.95 -11.89 11.26
C HIS A 127 19.00 -12.56 10.35
N ASP A 128 18.66 -13.70 9.74
CA ASP A 128 19.49 -14.38 8.76
C ASP A 128 19.70 -13.55 7.48
N LEU A 129 18.79 -12.62 7.16
CA LEU A 129 18.95 -11.70 6.04
C LEU A 129 20.06 -10.67 6.31
N PHE A 130 20.25 -10.26 7.56
CA PHE A 130 21.30 -9.32 7.98
C PHE A 130 22.64 -10.00 8.29
N ARG A 131 22.64 -11.32 8.51
CA ARG A 131 23.86 -12.13 8.64
C ARG A 131 24.34 -12.72 7.31
N GLY A 132 23.50 -12.71 6.28
CA GLY A 132 23.87 -13.11 4.92
C GLY A 132 24.88 -12.16 4.27
N PRO A 133 25.47 -12.53 3.13
CA PRO A 133 26.40 -11.67 2.41
C PRO A 133 25.77 -10.31 2.08
N PRO A 134 26.57 -9.22 2.01
CA PRO A 134 26.09 -7.83 1.93
C PRO A 134 25.19 -7.55 0.72
N GLU A 135 25.21 -8.40 -0.30
CA GLU A 135 24.36 -8.32 -1.48
C GLU A 135 22.86 -8.50 -1.16
N TYR A 136 22.52 -9.37 -0.20
CA TYR A 136 21.12 -9.58 0.19
C TYR A 136 20.54 -8.38 0.92
N VAL A 137 21.32 -7.78 1.82
CA VAL A 137 20.92 -6.55 2.53
C VAL A 137 20.70 -5.41 1.54
N ARG A 138 21.61 -5.24 0.56
CA ARG A 138 21.46 -4.20 -0.47
C ARG A 138 20.23 -4.41 -1.33
N THR A 139 19.94 -5.65 -1.72
CA THR A 139 18.76 -5.98 -2.53
C THR A 139 17.47 -5.72 -1.74
N TYR A 140 17.45 -6.10 -0.46
CA TYR A 140 16.31 -5.88 0.42
C TYR A 140 16.01 -4.39 0.67
N VAL A 141 17.03 -3.60 0.98
CA VAL A 141 16.90 -2.12 1.09
C VAL A 141 16.45 -1.53 -0.24
N GLY A 142 16.98 -2.02 -1.37
CA GLY A 142 16.53 -1.65 -2.70
C GLY A 142 15.04 -1.93 -2.92
N CYS A 143 14.53 -3.11 -2.54
CA CYS A 143 13.11 -3.45 -2.64
C CYS A 143 12.23 -2.53 -1.77
N ILE A 144 12.65 -2.22 -0.53
CA ILE A 144 11.91 -1.29 0.33
C ILE A 144 11.83 0.10 -0.31
N LEU A 145 12.95 0.62 -0.82
CA LEU A 145 12.97 1.93 -1.49
C LEU A 145 12.11 1.95 -2.74
N LEU A 146 12.14 0.87 -3.54
CA LEU A 146 11.28 0.75 -4.73
C LEU A 146 9.79 0.76 -4.37
N ILE A 147 9.39 0.02 -3.33
CA ILE A 147 8.00 0.01 -2.85
C ILE A 147 7.60 1.39 -2.30
N PHE A 148 8.51 2.07 -1.61
CA PHE A 148 8.26 3.42 -1.10
C PHE A 148 8.06 4.44 -2.24
N ILE A 149 8.92 4.39 -3.27
CA ILE A 149 8.81 5.22 -4.47
C ILE A 149 7.52 4.92 -5.23
N GLU A 150 7.15 3.64 -5.38
CA GLU A 150 5.88 3.23 -5.97
C GLU A 150 4.70 3.80 -5.19
N GLY A 151 4.75 3.75 -3.85
CA GLY A 151 3.71 4.34 -2.98
C GLY A 151 3.54 5.84 -3.20
N ILE A 152 4.64 6.60 -3.27
CA ILE A 152 4.60 8.04 -3.56
C ILE A 152 4.00 8.30 -4.95
N MET A 153 4.42 7.54 -5.95
CA MET A 153 3.92 7.66 -7.32
C MET A 153 2.42 7.37 -7.40
N LEU A 154 1.94 6.32 -6.72
CA LEU A 154 0.52 5.98 -6.65
C LEU A 154 -0.29 7.09 -5.96
N PHE A 155 0.21 7.64 -4.85
CA PHE A 155 -0.48 8.71 -4.14
C PHE A 155 -0.59 10.00 -4.98
N ALA A 156 0.51 10.40 -5.62
CA ALA A 156 0.52 11.53 -6.54
C ALA A 156 -0.46 11.31 -7.70
N PHE A 157 -0.48 10.11 -8.29
CA PHE A 157 -1.39 9.79 -9.36
C PHE A 157 -2.86 9.92 -8.94
N VAL A 158 -3.22 9.39 -7.76
CA VAL A 158 -4.59 9.47 -7.24
C VAL A 158 -5.06 10.91 -6.99
N ILE A 159 -4.17 11.80 -6.55
CA ILE A 159 -4.52 13.21 -6.26
C ILE A 159 -4.60 14.04 -7.54
N PHE A 160 -3.60 13.96 -8.42
CA PHE A 160 -3.52 14.83 -9.59
C PHE A 160 -4.45 14.39 -10.73
N TYR A 161 -4.76 13.11 -10.84
CA TYR A 161 -5.60 12.60 -11.93
C TYR A 161 -7.04 13.17 -11.96
N PRO A 162 -7.80 13.26 -10.84
CA PRO A 162 -9.11 13.91 -10.85
C PRO A 162 -9.04 15.42 -11.16
N GLN A 163 -7.91 16.08 -10.87
CA GLN A 163 -7.71 17.47 -11.29
C GLN A 163 -7.52 17.53 -12.80
N LEU A 164 -6.66 16.67 -13.37
CA LEU A 164 -6.41 16.62 -14.81
C LEU A 164 -7.67 16.33 -15.63
N GLN A 165 -8.55 15.42 -15.19
CA GLN A 165 -9.80 15.17 -15.91
C GLN A 165 -10.69 16.43 -15.91
N VAL A 166 -10.84 17.12 -14.78
CA VAL A 166 -11.70 18.30 -14.68
C VAL A 166 -11.20 19.45 -15.56
N TYR A 167 -9.89 19.66 -15.65
CA TYR A 167 -9.31 20.72 -16.49
C TYR A 167 -9.30 20.39 -17.99
N PHE A 168 -9.13 19.12 -18.36
CA PHE A 168 -8.99 18.72 -19.78
C PHE A 168 -10.35 18.50 -20.47
N LEU A 169 -11.40 18.16 -19.72
CA LEU A 169 -12.74 17.88 -20.25
C LEU A 169 -13.43 19.08 -20.93
N PRO A 170 -13.43 20.32 -20.41
CA PRO A 170 -14.08 21.46 -21.09
C PRO A 170 -13.36 21.91 -22.36
N PHE A 171 -12.07 21.63 -22.53
CA PHE A 171 -11.29 22.04 -23.72
C PHE A 171 -11.56 21.17 -24.94
N CYS A 172 -11.97 19.91 -24.73
CA CYS A 172 -12.26 18.97 -25.82
C CYS A 172 -13.64 19.18 -26.44
N ASP A 173 -14.59 19.76 -25.69
CA ASP A 173 -15.95 20.05 -26.16
C ASP A 173 -15.96 21.30 -27.07
N THR A 174 -15.13 22.31 -26.77
CA THR A 174 -15.02 23.55 -27.57
C THR A 174 -14.27 23.40 -28.90
N ARG A 175 -13.76 22.22 -29.23
CA ARG A 175 -12.98 21.99 -30.47
C ARG A 175 -13.76 21.21 -31.54
N SER A 176 -14.97 20.75 -31.22
CA SER A 176 -15.85 20.03 -32.16
C SER A 176 -16.92 20.91 -32.83
N ASP A 177 -16.97 22.20 -32.50
CA ASP A 177 -17.73 23.24 -33.21
C ASP A 177 -16.78 24.13 -34.05
#